data_AF-A0A244EB25-F1
#
_entry.id   AF-A0A244EB25-F1
#
_cell.length_a   1.000
_cell.length_b   1.000
_cell.length_c   1.000
_cell.angle_alpha   90.00
_cell.angle_beta   90.00
_cell.angle_gamma   90.00
#
_symmetry.space_group_name_H-M   'P 1'
#
loop_
_entity.id
_entity.type
_entity.pdbx_description
1 polymer ?
#
loop_
_entity_poly.entity_id
_entity_poly.type
_entity_poly.pdbx_seq_one_letter_code
_entity_poly.pdbx_strand_id
1 'polypeptide(L)'
;MTKVALAPFPVFYDDDGNPLSGGKVFTYDAGTLVNRATYTDRNGGTPNANPVILDSAGRADIWLDLNVPYKIIVKNADESVVTSDVDNFYGGADPAQLTLAGIVPATGGTYTGPVSFAGGATFDGTPAQDLATINSLGLASVHIDNLSINSDFAIAQRAMGSFADGVYGFDQVVNLSQTAATTLSQLAQPTDGIPFAMRITQSNAAAQRIGFAQIIEAKKCLAYRGSQLVFAPKLRCSIATTLRVALVAWTGTLDAPTRDVVNNWASTSYTAGNFFVASTLPIAVGAVALSANTWTDVPVSSVSPGGVVVPSTMNNLYLVVWSDSTLAQNVTLDASLLRAGKGTEIPLWTPPDPATEFAKCERYFEVGTVREDGYGQGGQTMVTSCRYRTAKRANPTVAFQNTISTGLSANTVNSNGIDSCLQVLTLSGAVFLTFSGANNWQSSAEL
;
A
#
# COMPACT_ATOMS: atom_id res chain seq x y z
N MET A 1 -31.75 40.95 -0.71
CA MET A 1 -31.78 39.77 0.19
C MET A 1 -33.16 39.14 0.08
N THR A 2 -33.24 37.80 0.07
CA THR A 2 -34.51 37.07 -0.01
C THR A 2 -35.37 37.38 1.22
N LYS A 3 -36.66 37.68 1.02
CA LYS A 3 -37.61 37.87 2.13
C LYS A 3 -38.37 36.58 2.42
N VAL A 4 -38.90 36.45 3.63
CA VAL A 4 -39.76 35.32 4.05
C VAL A 4 -41.02 35.87 4.70
N ALA A 5 -42.17 35.28 4.34
CA ALA A 5 -43.45 35.66 4.91
C ALA A 5 -43.48 35.35 6.41
N LEU A 6 -44.06 36.24 7.21
CA LEU A 6 -44.25 36.05 8.65
C LEU A 6 -45.00 34.73 8.95
N ALA A 7 -46.02 34.43 8.15
CA ALA A 7 -46.68 33.14 8.05
C ALA A 7 -47.35 33.04 6.67
N PRO A 8 -47.69 31.84 6.16
CA PRO A 8 -48.59 31.72 5.03
C PRO A 8 -49.99 32.20 5.44
N PHE A 9 -50.43 33.35 4.91
CA PHE A 9 -51.72 34.00 5.23
C PHE A 9 -51.90 34.28 6.74
N PRO A 10 -51.12 35.20 7.35
CA PRO A 10 -51.22 35.47 8.78
C PRO A 10 -52.60 36.05 9.12
N VAL A 11 -53.25 35.46 10.12
CA VAL A 11 -54.47 35.99 10.76
C VAL A 11 -54.12 36.34 12.20
N PHE A 12 -54.35 37.59 12.58
CA PHE A 12 -54.21 38.03 13.96
C PHE A 12 -55.58 38.06 14.62
N TYR A 13 -55.62 37.66 15.89
CA TYR A 13 -56.85 37.59 16.67
C TYR A 13 -56.79 38.56 17.85
N ASP A 14 -57.96 38.99 18.33
CA ASP A 14 -58.10 39.62 19.63
C ASP A 14 -58.08 38.58 20.76
N ASP A 15 -58.14 39.06 22.01
CA ASP A 15 -58.10 38.21 23.20
C ASP A 15 -59.34 37.28 23.32
N ASP A 16 -60.40 37.58 22.58
CA ASP A 16 -61.63 36.78 22.49
C ASP A 16 -61.57 35.75 21.34
N GLY A 17 -60.48 35.72 20.57
CA GLY A 17 -60.28 34.80 19.45
C GLY A 17 -60.96 35.20 18.13
N ASN A 18 -61.47 36.43 18.01
CA ASN A 18 -62.02 36.96 16.77
C ASN A 18 -60.91 37.60 15.91
N PRO A 19 -61.06 37.63 14.57
CA PRO A 19 -60.09 38.32 13.72
C PRO A 19 -59.94 39.80 14.09
N LEU A 20 -58.70 40.26 14.23
CA LEU A 20 -58.35 41.60 14.69
C LEU A 20 -58.53 42.63 13.56
N SER A 21 -59.79 42.89 13.21
CA SER A 21 -60.19 43.84 12.18
C SER A 21 -59.63 45.24 12.46
N GLY A 22 -58.87 45.80 11.51
CA GLY A 22 -58.24 47.11 11.66
C GLY A 22 -57.11 47.17 12.68
N GLY A 23 -56.66 46.02 13.21
CA GLY A 23 -55.50 45.94 14.10
C GLY A 23 -54.22 46.45 13.44
N LYS A 24 -53.20 46.68 14.27
CA LYS A 24 -51.93 47.28 13.86
C LYS A 24 -50.76 46.41 14.26
N VAL A 25 -49.92 46.06 13.30
CA VAL A 25 -48.67 45.32 13.51
C VAL A 25 -47.49 46.27 13.41
N PHE A 26 -46.80 46.48 14.51
CA PHE A 26 -45.58 47.27 14.60
C PHE A 26 -44.36 46.37 14.50
N THR A 27 -43.36 46.79 13.73
CA THR A 27 -42.12 46.04 13.55
C THR A 27 -40.89 46.88 13.85
N TYR A 28 -39.99 46.38 14.67
CA TYR A 28 -38.80 47.08 15.13
C TYR A 28 -37.54 46.22 14.99
N ASP A 29 -36.38 46.88 15.03
CA ASP A 29 -35.12 46.19 15.28
C ASP A 29 -35.18 45.52 16.66
N ALA A 30 -34.83 44.23 16.74
CA ALA A 30 -34.90 43.46 17.98
C ALA A 30 -34.17 44.17 19.15
N GLY A 31 -34.75 44.10 20.35
CA GLY A 31 -34.26 44.82 21.52
C GLY A 31 -34.46 46.35 21.52
N THR A 32 -35.11 46.93 20.50
CA THR A 32 -35.33 48.37 20.39
C THR A 32 -36.78 48.71 19.99
N LEU A 33 -37.09 50.02 19.90
CA LEU A 33 -38.31 50.54 19.28
C LEU A 33 -37.99 51.34 18.00
N VAL A 34 -36.85 51.06 17.36
CA VAL A 34 -36.49 51.66 16.07
C VAL A 34 -37.23 50.91 14.97
N ASN A 35 -38.05 51.62 14.18
CA ASN A 35 -38.87 51.01 13.13
C ASN A 35 -38.01 50.22 12.14
N ARG A 36 -38.36 48.94 11.95
CA ARG A 36 -37.74 48.08 10.93
C ARG A 36 -38.72 47.79 9.81
N ALA A 37 -38.25 47.88 8.57
CA ALA A 37 -39.08 47.65 7.39
C ALA A 37 -39.53 46.19 7.27
N THR A 38 -40.78 46.03 6.86
CA THR A 38 -41.33 44.79 6.28
C THR A 38 -41.82 45.08 4.87
N TYR A 39 -42.17 44.05 4.10
CA TYR A 39 -42.45 44.18 2.67
C TYR A 39 -43.74 43.48 2.28
N THR A 40 -44.33 43.92 1.17
CA THR A 40 -45.58 43.35 0.63
C THR A 40 -45.39 41.99 -0.02
N ASP A 41 -44.16 41.67 -0.46
CA ASP A 41 -43.85 40.42 -1.15
C ASP A 41 -42.43 39.91 -0.89
N ARG A 42 -42.13 38.74 -1.47
CA ARG A 42 -40.81 38.09 -1.39
C ARG A 42 -39.68 38.91 -2.03
N ASN A 43 -40.00 39.74 -3.01
CA ASN A 43 -39.03 40.49 -3.79
C ASN A 43 -38.48 41.66 -2.97
N GLY A 44 -39.24 42.16 -1.99
CA GLY A 44 -38.80 43.19 -1.06
C GLY A 44 -38.69 44.58 -1.70
N GLY A 45 -39.36 44.79 -2.84
CA GLY A 45 -39.31 46.06 -3.58
C GLY A 45 -40.20 47.15 -2.97
N THR A 46 -41.29 46.77 -2.32
CA THR A 46 -42.26 47.70 -1.71
C THR A 46 -42.33 47.48 -0.21
N PRO A 47 -41.82 48.43 0.61
CA PRO A 47 -41.95 48.34 2.05
C PRO A 47 -43.39 48.64 2.49
N ASN A 48 -43.85 47.94 3.52
CA ASN A 48 -45.11 48.25 4.20
C ASN A 48 -44.99 49.53 5.03
N ALA A 49 -46.13 50.17 5.30
CA ALA A 49 -46.21 51.17 6.37
C ALA A 49 -45.92 50.53 7.73
N ASN A 50 -45.47 51.34 8.70
CA ASN A 50 -45.25 50.90 10.07
C ASN A 50 -45.99 51.86 11.02
N PRO A 51 -47.10 51.44 11.65
CA PRO A 51 -47.63 50.08 11.68
C PRO A 51 -48.25 49.60 10.36
N VAL A 52 -48.25 48.28 10.15
CA VAL A 52 -49.04 47.60 9.12
C VAL A 52 -50.48 47.46 9.61
N ILE A 53 -51.45 47.94 8.85
CA ILE A 53 -52.87 47.89 9.21
C ILE A 53 -53.50 46.60 8.66
N LEU A 54 -54.22 45.87 9.51
CA LEU A 54 -54.90 44.63 9.17
C LEU A 54 -56.25 44.88 8.49
N ASP A 55 -56.62 44.00 7.56
CA ASP A 55 -57.93 44.02 6.92
C ASP A 55 -59.06 43.56 7.86
N SER A 56 -60.30 43.54 7.37
CA SER A 56 -61.48 43.14 8.16
C SER A 56 -61.46 41.67 8.61
N ALA A 57 -60.59 40.85 8.02
CA ALA A 57 -60.36 39.46 8.40
C ALA A 57 -59.09 39.29 9.26
N GLY A 58 -58.50 40.38 9.75
CA GLY A 58 -57.31 40.37 10.59
C GLY A 58 -56.03 39.98 9.85
N ARG A 59 -55.94 40.23 8.54
CA ARG A 59 -54.82 39.79 7.68
C ARG A 59 -54.04 40.96 7.10
N ALA A 60 -52.76 40.71 6.79
CA ALA A 60 -51.91 41.58 5.98
C ALA A 60 -50.74 40.78 5.38
N ASP A 61 -50.21 41.23 4.24
CA ASP A 61 -48.98 40.68 3.67
C ASP A 61 -47.76 41.29 4.36
N ILE A 62 -47.09 40.48 5.19
CA ILE A 62 -45.92 40.91 5.97
C ILE A 62 -44.75 39.98 5.67
N TRP A 63 -43.78 40.48 4.89
CA TRP A 63 -42.55 39.78 4.58
C TRP A 63 -41.36 40.40 5.31
N LEU A 64 -40.60 39.57 6.01
CA LEU A 64 -39.43 39.95 6.81
C LEU A 64 -38.13 39.68 6.05
N ASP A 65 -37.05 40.34 6.45
CA ASP A 65 -35.71 39.92 6.05
C ASP A 65 -35.36 38.54 6.61
N LEU A 66 -34.86 37.65 5.75
CA LEU A 66 -34.44 36.30 6.14
C LEU A 66 -33.29 36.34 7.14
N ASN A 67 -33.37 35.52 8.19
CA ASN A 67 -32.34 35.34 9.24
C ASN A 67 -31.96 36.62 10.00
N VAL A 68 -32.86 37.60 10.02
CA VAL A 68 -32.71 38.86 10.75
C VAL A 68 -33.70 38.88 11.91
N PRO A 69 -33.30 39.32 13.12
CA PRO A 69 -34.19 39.39 14.27
C PRO A 69 -35.06 40.66 14.22
N TYR A 70 -36.35 40.49 14.53
CA TYR A 70 -37.37 41.53 14.63
C TYR A 70 -37.99 41.51 16.03
N LYS A 71 -38.41 42.69 16.51
CA LYS A 71 -39.45 42.82 17.54
C LYS A 71 -40.77 43.13 16.87
N ILE A 72 -41.82 42.38 17.20
CA ILE A 72 -43.15 42.50 16.62
C ILE A 72 -44.15 42.76 17.75
N ILE A 73 -44.86 43.88 17.66
CA ILE A 73 -45.94 44.23 18.59
C ILE A 73 -47.24 44.32 17.80
N VAL A 74 -48.28 43.60 18.23
CA VAL A 74 -49.62 43.66 17.64
C VAL A 74 -50.55 44.37 18.61
N LYS A 75 -51.30 45.35 18.10
CA LYS A 75 -52.29 46.12 18.86
C LYS A 75 -53.65 46.14 18.18
N ASN A 76 -54.69 46.38 18.96
CA ASN A 76 -56.02 46.68 18.43
C ASN A 76 -56.05 48.02 17.66
N ALA A 77 -57.16 48.31 16.98
CA ALA A 77 -57.27 49.42 16.03
C ALA A 77 -57.02 50.81 16.66
N ASP A 78 -57.45 51.01 17.90
CA ASP A 78 -57.26 52.22 18.72
C ASP A 78 -55.94 52.22 19.51
N GLU A 79 -55.12 51.16 19.38
CA GLU A 79 -53.84 50.95 20.06
C GLU A 79 -53.89 50.91 21.59
N SER A 80 -55.08 50.73 22.17
CA SER A 80 -55.30 50.66 23.61
C SER A 80 -54.93 49.31 24.22
N VAL A 81 -54.93 48.24 23.42
CA VAL A 81 -54.60 46.87 23.85
C VAL A 81 -53.48 46.30 22.99
N VAL A 82 -52.48 45.72 23.66
CA VAL A 82 -51.41 44.93 23.03
C VAL A 82 -51.82 43.46 23.10
N THR A 83 -52.06 42.84 21.95
CA THR A 83 -52.45 41.42 21.87
C THR A 83 -51.25 40.49 21.73
N SER A 84 -50.09 41.02 21.31
CA SER A 84 -48.84 40.26 21.23
C SER A 84 -47.63 41.19 21.30
N ASP A 85 -46.59 40.77 22.04
CA ASP A 85 -45.26 41.38 22.03
C ASP A 85 -44.21 40.26 21.99
N VAL A 86 -43.53 40.12 20.85
CA VAL A 86 -42.50 39.11 20.62
C VAL A 86 -41.20 39.82 20.24
N ASP A 87 -40.14 39.58 21.01
CA ASP A 87 -38.78 40.02 20.67
C ASP A 87 -37.94 38.87 20.13
N ASN A 88 -36.90 39.21 19.37
CA ASN A 88 -35.96 38.27 18.75
C ASN A 88 -36.64 37.23 17.82
N PHE A 89 -37.67 37.65 17.07
CA PHE A 89 -38.34 36.82 16.07
C PHE A 89 -37.56 36.79 14.75
N TYR A 90 -37.34 35.60 14.18
CA TYR A 90 -36.62 35.43 12.91
C TYR A 90 -37.55 34.97 11.79
N GLY A 91 -37.52 35.63 10.64
CA GLY A 91 -38.17 35.17 9.40
C GLY A 91 -37.44 34.00 8.73
N GLY A 92 -37.01 33.00 9.50
CA GLY A 92 -36.10 31.92 9.08
C GLY A 92 -35.51 31.19 10.29
N ALA A 93 -34.34 30.59 10.12
CA ALA A 93 -33.63 29.98 11.25
C ALA A 93 -32.81 31.04 11.99
N ASP A 94 -32.76 30.96 13.33
CA ASP A 94 -31.87 31.78 14.14
C ASP A 94 -30.40 31.39 13.82
N PRO A 95 -29.57 32.32 13.30
CA PRO A 95 -28.17 32.04 13.01
C PRO A 95 -27.39 31.51 14.21
N ALA A 96 -27.72 31.94 15.43
CA ALA A 96 -27.06 31.47 16.65
C ALA A 96 -27.37 29.99 16.92
N GLN A 97 -28.61 29.55 16.71
CA GLN A 97 -29.00 28.14 16.86
C GLN A 97 -28.39 27.26 15.77
N LEU A 98 -28.32 27.75 14.53
CA LEU A 98 -27.65 27.06 13.42
C LEU A 98 -26.15 26.87 13.70
N THR A 99 -25.50 27.90 14.23
CA THR A 99 -24.09 27.85 14.64
C THR A 99 -23.87 26.85 15.78
N LEU A 100 -24.75 26.83 16.80
CA LEU A 100 -24.66 25.88 17.92
C LEU A 100 -24.89 24.42 17.47
N ALA A 101 -25.76 24.20 16.48
CA ALA A 101 -26.02 22.89 15.89
C ALA A 101 -24.92 22.43 14.91
N GLY A 102 -23.88 23.24 14.66
CA GLY A 102 -22.83 22.96 13.68
C GLY A 102 -23.32 23.00 12.22
N ILE A 103 -24.52 23.52 11.99
CA ILE A 103 -25.12 23.65 10.66
C ILE A 103 -24.87 25.08 10.19
N VAL A 104 -23.84 25.29 9.38
CA VAL A 104 -23.62 26.58 8.71
C VAL A 104 -24.45 26.60 7.43
N PRO A 105 -25.51 27.43 7.32
CA PRO A 105 -26.34 27.44 6.11
C PRO A 105 -25.55 28.05 4.96
N ALA A 106 -25.30 27.23 3.94
CA ALA A 106 -24.71 27.70 2.69
C ALA A 106 -25.65 28.71 2.02
N THR A 107 -25.21 29.95 1.86
CA THR A 107 -25.85 30.86 0.90
C THR A 107 -25.21 30.59 -0.47
N GLY A 108 -25.87 29.80 -1.31
CA GLY A 108 -25.47 29.61 -2.71
C GLY A 108 -24.27 28.68 -2.94
N GLY A 109 -24.50 27.37 -2.84
CA GLY A 109 -23.95 26.38 -3.78
C GLY A 109 -22.45 26.05 -3.80
N THR A 110 -21.57 26.74 -3.08
CA THR A 110 -20.15 26.36 -2.99
C THR A 110 -19.61 26.61 -1.59
N TYR A 111 -19.13 25.55 -0.93
CA TYR A 111 -18.40 25.66 0.32
C TYR A 111 -16.99 26.16 0.01
N THR A 112 -16.66 27.36 0.48
CA THR A 112 -15.29 27.94 0.45
C THR A 112 -14.69 28.02 1.87
N GLY A 113 -15.30 27.32 2.82
CA GLY A 113 -14.85 27.28 4.22
C GLY A 113 -14.57 25.85 4.67
N PRO A 114 -13.69 25.66 5.67
CA PRO A 114 -13.27 24.35 6.15
C PRO A 114 -14.45 23.56 6.73
N VAL A 115 -14.78 22.42 6.13
CA VAL A 115 -15.68 21.41 6.70
C VAL A 115 -14.83 20.45 7.53
N SER A 116 -15.09 20.37 8.84
CA SER A 116 -14.42 19.43 9.73
C SER A 116 -15.28 18.21 9.99
N PHE A 117 -14.75 17.03 9.72
CA PHE A 117 -15.35 15.75 10.12
C PHE A 117 -14.79 15.34 11.49
N ALA A 118 -15.57 14.60 12.29
CA ALA A 118 -15.09 13.99 13.52
C ALA A 118 -13.90 13.08 13.18
N GLY A 119 -12.69 13.50 13.57
CA GLY A 119 -11.42 12.91 13.12
C GLY A 119 -10.37 13.91 12.63
N GLY A 120 -10.72 15.20 12.47
CA GLY A 120 -9.75 16.27 12.28
C GLY A 120 -9.34 16.57 10.83
N ALA A 121 -9.98 15.95 9.84
CA ALA A 121 -9.78 16.31 8.44
C ALA A 121 -10.64 17.55 8.08
N THR A 122 -9.99 18.59 7.57
CA THR A 122 -10.62 19.80 7.03
C THR A 122 -10.51 19.84 5.51
N PHE A 123 -11.64 19.93 4.81
CA PHE A 123 -11.71 20.24 3.38
C PHE A 123 -12.15 21.70 3.23
N ASP A 124 -11.30 22.55 2.64
CA ASP A 124 -11.55 24.00 2.54
C ASP A 124 -12.13 24.43 1.17
N GLY A 125 -12.33 23.47 0.26
CA GLY A 125 -12.87 23.70 -1.07
C GLY A 125 -11.85 24.24 -2.08
N THR A 126 -10.57 24.31 -1.72
CA THR A 126 -9.49 24.51 -2.69
C THR A 126 -8.97 23.16 -3.19
N PRO A 127 -8.83 22.95 -4.52
CA PRO A 127 -8.33 21.68 -5.05
C PRO A 127 -6.97 21.25 -4.48
N ALA A 128 -6.14 22.22 -4.06
CA ALA A 128 -4.82 21.99 -3.52
C ALA A 128 -4.84 21.49 -2.07
N GLN A 129 -5.71 22.02 -1.20
CA GLN A 129 -5.86 21.47 0.16
C GLN A 129 -6.67 20.19 0.15
N ASP A 130 -7.66 20.04 -0.72
CA ASP A 130 -8.39 18.78 -0.85
C ASP A 130 -7.45 17.63 -1.26
N LEU A 131 -6.51 17.88 -2.18
CA LEU A 131 -5.46 16.92 -2.52
C LEU A 131 -4.49 16.67 -1.36
N ALA A 132 -4.10 17.71 -0.61
CA ALA A 132 -3.25 17.57 0.57
C ALA A 132 -3.93 16.81 1.72
N THR A 133 -5.23 17.00 1.91
CA THR A 133 -6.08 16.32 2.91
C THR A 133 -6.35 14.88 2.50
N ILE A 134 -6.58 14.59 1.22
CA ILE A 134 -6.66 13.21 0.71
C ILE A 134 -5.31 12.48 0.88
N ASN A 135 -4.20 13.17 0.63
CA ASN A 135 -2.86 12.64 0.86
C ASN A 135 -2.56 12.43 2.36
N SER A 136 -3.03 13.31 3.25
CA SER A 136 -2.84 13.20 4.70
C SER A 136 -3.75 12.15 5.34
N LEU A 137 -4.91 11.87 4.75
CA LEU A 137 -5.78 10.74 5.10
C LEU A 137 -5.19 9.39 4.73
N GLY A 138 -4.07 9.35 4.01
CA GLY A 138 -3.44 8.11 3.59
C GLY A 138 -4.29 7.29 2.62
N LEU A 139 -5.34 7.85 2.01
CA LEU A 139 -6.15 7.15 1.01
C LEU A 139 -5.35 6.86 -0.28
N ALA A 140 -4.20 7.53 -0.47
CA ALA A 140 -3.19 7.16 -1.46
C ALA A 140 -2.43 5.85 -1.12
N SER A 141 -2.65 5.26 0.07
CA SER A 141 -2.19 3.90 0.41
C SER A 141 -3.07 2.81 -0.22
N VAL A 142 -3.81 3.13 -1.28
CA VAL A 142 -4.40 2.16 -2.22
C VAL A 142 -3.24 1.33 -2.78
N HIS A 143 -3.03 0.18 -2.13
CA HIS A 143 -2.14 -0.91 -2.52
C HIS A 143 -0.79 -0.46 -3.09
N ILE A 144 0.17 -0.14 -2.21
CA ILE A 144 1.57 -0.20 -2.64
C ILE A 144 1.91 -1.68 -2.77
N ASP A 145 1.92 -2.18 -4.02
CA ASP A 145 2.36 -3.54 -4.32
C ASP A 145 3.73 -3.79 -3.67
N ASN A 146 3.83 -4.88 -2.92
CA ASN A 146 5.11 -5.28 -2.35
C ASN A 146 6.05 -5.70 -3.49
N LEU A 147 7.19 -5.01 -3.59
CA LEU A 147 8.21 -5.28 -4.60
C LEU A 147 8.90 -6.63 -4.36
N SER A 148 8.97 -7.06 -3.10
CA SER A 148 9.52 -8.36 -2.73
C SER A 148 8.62 -9.50 -3.19
N ILE A 149 9.26 -10.56 -3.70
CA ILE A 149 8.60 -11.79 -4.13
C ILE A 149 8.83 -12.84 -3.04
N ASN A 150 7.88 -13.74 -2.81
CA ASN A 150 7.94 -14.77 -1.78
C ASN A 150 8.24 -14.16 -0.41
N SER A 151 7.58 -13.04 -0.11
CA SER A 151 7.95 -12.15 1.00
C SER A 151 7.80 -12.76 2.40
N ASP A 152 7.00 -13.81 2.54
CA ASP A 152 6.86 -14.63 3.74
C ASP A 152 7.65 -15.94 3.69
N PHE A 153 8.35 -16.21 2.57
CA PHE A 153 9.13 -17.41 2.35
C PHE A 153 8.29 -18.70 2.37
N ALA A 154 7.02 -18.65 1.99
CA ALA A 154 6.16 -19.83 1.87
C ALA A 154 6.61 -20.81 0.78
N ILE A 155 7.22 -20.30 -0.29
CA ILE A 155 7.59 -21.09 -1.47
C ILE A 155 9.07 -21.47 -1.40
N ALA A 156 9.33 -22.77 -1.42
CA ALA A 156 10.67 -23.35 -1.39
C ALA A 156 10.70 -24.58 -2.30
N GLN A 157 10.74 -24.35 -3.62
CA GLN A 157 10.74 -25.43 -4.62
C GLN A 157 12.03 -26.27 -4.57
N ARG A 158 13.13 -25.67 -4.09
CA ARG A 158 14.38 -26.36 -3.84
C ARG A 158 14.33 -27.10 -2.52
N ALA A 159 14.93 -28.28 -2.47
CA ALA A 159 15.15 -28.97 -1.21
C ALA A 159 16.02 -28.09 -0.28
N MET A 160 15.50 -27.79 0.90
CA MET A 160 16.22 -27.07 1.95
C MET A 160 17.41 -27.91 2.46
N GLY A 161 18.49 -27.24 2.85
CA GLY A 161 19.77 -27.92 3.08
C GLY A 161 20.95 -26.94 3.12
N SER A 162 22.11 -27.41 2.66
CA SER A 162 23.35 -26.62 2.65
C SER A 162 23.48 -25.83 1.35
N PHE A 163 23.60 -24.50 1.46
CA PHE A 163 23.75 -23.60 0.32
C PHE A 163 25.06 -22.82 0.45
N ALA A 164 25.87 -22.83 -0.61
CA ALA A 164 27.08 -22.03 -0.68
C ALA A 164 26.75 -20.53 -0.84
N ASP A 165 27.78 -19.70 -0.73
CA ASP A 165 27.67 -18.27 -1.00
C ASP A 165 27.26 -18.00 -2.46
N GLY A 166 26.42 -16.98 -2.68
CA GLY A 166 25.95 -16.61 -4.01
C GLY A 166 24.98 -17.61 -4.67
N VAL A 167 24.51 -18.63 -3.94
CA VAL A 167 23.58 -19.65 -4.47
C VAL A 167 22.15 -19.34 -4.06
N TYR A 168 21.21 -19.50 -5.00
CA TYR A 168 19.78 -19.40 -4.73
C TYR A 168 19.29 -20.57 -3.87
N GLY A 169 18.68 -20.23 -2.73
CA GLY A 169 18.08 -21.17 -1.79
C GLY A 169 16.57 -21.21 -1.92
N PHE A 170 15.88 -20.53 -1.00
CA PHE A 170 14.48 -20.16 -1.20
C PHE A 170 14.30 -19.47 -2.55
N ASP A 171 13.13 -19.65 -3.16
CA ASP A 171 12.83 -19.01 -4.43
C ASP A 171 13.07 -17.49 -4.36
N GLN A 172 13.90 -16.98 -5.28
CA GLN A 172 14.36 -15.58 -5.37
C GLN A 172 15.38 -15.09 -4.34
N VAL A 173 15.81 -15.95 -3.42
CA VAL A 173 16.68 -15.55 -2.31
C VAL A 173 18.06 -16.15 -2.50
N VAL A 174 19.06 -15.29 -2.62
CA VAL A 174 20.47 -15.65 -2.64
C VAL A 174 20.97 -15.78 -1.21
N ASN A 175 21.58 -16.92 -0.91
CA ASN A 175 22.30 -17.12 0.33
C ASN A 175 23.63 -16.36 0.32
N LEU A 176 23.89 -15.59 1.37
CA LEU A 176 25.14 -14.85 1.54
C LEU A 176 25.90 -15.37 2.75
N SER A 177 27.16 -15.74 2.57
CA SER A 177 28.00 -16.27 3.65
C SER A 177 29.46 -15.86 3.47
N GLN A 178 30.12 -15.50 4.57
CA GLN A 178 31.48 -14.96 4.51
C GLN A 178 32.56 -15.96 4.04
N THR A 179 32.41 -17.26 4.32
CA THR A 179 33.47 -18.22 4.02
C THR A 179 32.94 -19.59 3.59
N ALA A 180 31.97 -20.13 4.31
CA ALA A 180 31.46 -21.47 4.07
C ALA A 180 29.93 -21.52 4.08
N ALA A 181 29.40 -22.51 3.37
CA ALA A 181 27.98 -22.73 3.19
C ALA A 181 27.19 -22.71 4.51
N THR A 182 25.97 -22.18 4.44
CA THR A 182 25.03 -22.12 5.57
C THR A 182 23.87 -23.07 5.30
N THR A 183 23.16 -23.44 6.37
CA THR A 183 21.97 -24.29 6.23
C THR A 183 20.72 -23.45 6.20
N LEU A 184 19.94 -23.57 5.12
CA LEU A 184 18.63 -22.95 4.98
C LEU A 184 17.54 -23.93 5.39
N SER A 185 16.52 -23.43 6.10
CA SER A 185 15.31 -24.18 6.47
C SER A 185 14.09 -23.26 6.54
N GLN A 186 12.89 -23.83 6.41
CA GLN A 186 11.63 -23.09 6.53
C GLN A 186 11.03 -23.31 7.92
N LEU A 187 10.54 -22.24 8.52
CA LEU A 187 9.72 -22.29 9.72
C LEU A 187 8.26 -22.08 9.32
N ALA A 188 7.37 -22.91 9.84
CA ALA A 188 5.93 -22.72 9.73
C ALA A 188 5.40 -22.09 11.02
N GLN A 189 4.59 -21.05 10.88
CA GLN A 189 3.88 -20.36 11.97
C GLN A 189 4.76 -20.06 13.20
N PRO A 190 5.95 -19.43 13.05
CA PRO A 190 6.87 -19.22 14.16
C PRO A 190 6.34 -18.27 15.25
N THR A 191 5.34 -17.45 14.94
CA THR A 191 4.61 -16.58 15.87
C THR A 191 3.33 -16.08 15.19
N ASP A 192 2.41 -15.53 15.97
CA ASP A 192 1.20 -14.88 15.46
C ASP A 192 1.53 -13.81 14.41
N GLY A 193 0.80 -13.84 13.30
CA GLY A 193 0.99 -12.92 12.17
C GLY A 193 2.16 -13.24 11.24
N ILE A 194 2.89 -14.35 11.45
CA ILE A 194 3.93 -14.83 10.54
C ILE A 194 3.58 -16.25 10.08
N PRO A 195 3.12 -16.46 8.83
CA PRO A 195 2.74 -17.79 8.35
C PRO A 195 3.94 -18.69 8.07
N PHE A 196 4.97 -18.14 7.44
CA PHE A 196 6.23 -18.81 7.14
C PHE A 196 7.41 -17.89 7.40
N ALA A 197 8.60 -18.46 7.55
CA ALA A 197 9.84 -17.71 7.59
C ALA A 197 11.00 -18.53 7.04
N MET A 198 11.96 -17.84 6.44
CA MET A 198 13.27 -18.43 6.18
C MET A 198 14.10 -18.39 7.45
N ARG A 199 14.84 -19.48 7.71
CA ARG A 199 15.92 -19.57 8.69
C ARG A 199 17.23 -19.89 7.99
N ILE A 200 18.25 -19.07 8.26
CA ILE A 200 19.64 -19.33 7.94
C ILE A 200 20.34 -19.76 9.23
N THR A 201 20.92 -20.95 9.23
CA THR A 201 21.75 -21.45 10.33
C THR A 201 23.21 -21.28 9.94
N GLN A 202 23.97 -20.60 10.78
CA GLN A 202 25.44 -20.71 10.73
C GLN A 202 25.77 -22.14 11.17
N SER A 203 26.20 -22.99 10.23
CA SER A 203 26.47 -24.41 10.51
C SER A 203 27.95 -24.74 10.72
N ASN A 204 28.86 -23.79 10.49
CA ASN A 204 30.29 -24.02 10.48
C ASN A 204 30.95 -23.74 11.84
N ALA A 205 31.94 -24.55 12.20
CA ALA A 205 32.67 -24.38 13.47
C ALA A 205 33.33 -23.00 13.59
N ALA A 206 33.87 -22.47 12.49
CA ALA A 206 34.46 -21.13 12.46
C ALA A 206 33.36 -20.06 12.39
N ALA A 207 33.41 -19.09 13.31
CA ALA A 207 32.46 -17.98 13.34
C ALA A 207 32.57 -17.16 12.05
N GLN A 208 31.43 -16.80 11.47
CA GLN A 208 31.39 -16.07 10.20
C GLN A 208 30.15 -15.18 10.13
N ARG A 209 30.17 -14.17 9.26
CA ARG A 209 28.96 -13.41 8.92
C ARG A 209 28.10 -14.19 7.93
N ILE A 210 26.79 -14.02 8.08
CA ILE A 210 25.77 -14.65 7.23
C ILE A 210 24.72 -13.61 6.87
N GLY A 211 24.00 -13.85 5.79
CA GLY A 211 22.92 -12.98 5.33
C GLY A 211 22.20 -13.56 4.13
N PHE A 212 21.39 -12.72 3.50
CA PHE A 212 20.76 -13.03 2.23
C PHE A 212 20.56 -11.76 1.41
N ALA A 213 20.35 -11.97 0.11
CA ALA A 213 19.85 -10.93 -0.77
C ALA A 213 18.65 -11.45 -1.57
N GLN A 214 17.69 -10.58 -1.81
CA GLN A 214 16.74 -10.77 -2.90
C GLN A 214 17.07 -9.78 -4.02
N ILE A 215 17.17 -10.29 -5.24
CA ILE A 215 17.50 -9.50 -6.42
C ILE A 215 16.22 -9.23 -7.21
N ILE A 216 15.91 -7.96 -7.44
CA ILE A 216 14.74 -7.53 -8.21
C ILE A 216 15.16 -7.27 -9.67
N GLU A 217 14.48 -7.96 -10.58
CA GLU A 217 14.60 -7.80 -12.03
C GLU A 217 14.32 -6.36 -12.47
N ALA A 218 15.02 -5.89 -13.49
CA ALA A 218 14.88 -4.56 -14.07
C ALA A 218 13.43 -4.25 -14.42
N LYS A 219 12.73 -5.22 -15.03
CA LYS A 219 11.31 -5.10 -15.39
C LYS A 219 10.41 -4.68 -14.22
N LYS A 220 10.80 -4.97 -12.97
CA LYS A 220 10.05 -4.62 -11.76
C LYS A 220 10.56 -3.35 -11.09
N CYS A 221 11.87 -3.12 -11.07
CA CYS A 221 12.44 -2.01 -10.31
C CYS A 221 12.66 -0.71 -11.12
N LEU A 222 12.71 -0.75 -12.46
CA LEU A 222 12.99 0.43 -13.28
C LEU A 222 11.98 1.58 -13.09
N ALA A 223 10.70 1.25 -12.86
CA ALA A 223 9.64 2.23 -12.62
C ALA A 223 9.84 3.03 -11.31
N TYR A 224 10.73 2.56 -10.42
CA TYR A 224 11.02 3.22 -9.15
C TYR A 224 12.13 4.27 -9.26
N ARG A 225 12.85 4.36 -10.39
CA ARG A 225 13.90 5.38 -10.60
C ARG A 225 13.34 6.78 -10.36
N GLY A 226 14.07 7.59 -9.59
CA GLY A 226 13.66 8.94 -9.19
C GLY A 226 12.53 9.00 -8.13
N SER A 227 11.93 7.86 -7.77
CA SER A 227 10.97 7.78 -6.67
C SER A 227 11.67 7.49 -5.35
N GLN A 228 10.99 7.82 -4.24
CA GLN A 228 11.37 7.32 -2.93
C GLN A 228 11.00 5.84 -2.81
N LEU A 229 11.88 5.07 -2.16
CA LEU A 229 11.71 3.65 -1.90
C LEU A 229 12.04 3.36 -0.43
N VAL A 230 11.32 2.39 0.14
CA VAL A 230 11.57 1.86 1.48
C VAL A 230 11.76 0.35 1.47
N PHE A 231 12.47 -0.16 2.48
CA PHE A 231 12.61 -1.59 2.77
C PHE A 231 12.58 -1.84 4.28
N ALA A 232 11.63 -2.67 4.72
CA ALA A 232 11.32 -2.94 6.12
C ALA A 232 10.99 -4.42 6.35
N PRO A 233 12.00 -5.31 6.36
CA PRO A 233 11.80 -6.73 6.67
C PRO A 233 11.42 -6.95 8.15
N LYS A 234 10.86 -8.11 8.47
CA LYS A 234 10.72 -8.58 9.86
C LYS A 234 11.80 -9.63 10.13
N LEU A 235 12.62 -9.39 11.15
CA LEU A 235 13.85 -10.16 11.39
C LEU A 235 13.87 -10.73 12.82
N ARG A 236 14.57 -11.84 13.00
CA ARG A 236 14.88 -12.42 14.31
C ARG A 236 16.28 -13.03 14.26
N CYS A 237 16.98 -13.01 15.39
CA CYS A 237 18.19 -13.81 15.57
C CYS A 237 18.07 -14.62 16.86
N SER A 238 18.70 -15.81 16.92
CA SER A 238 18.67 -16.62 18.15
C SER A 238 19.45 -16.01 19.32
N ILE A 239 20.28 -14.99 19.04
CA ILE A 239 21.06 -14.24 20.03
C ILE A 239 20.76 -12.73 19.91
N ALA A 240 21.10 -11.97 20.95
CA ALA A 240 21.09 -10.52 20.86
C ALA A 240 22.27 -10.07 19.98
N THR A 241 21.99 -9.31 18.93
CA THR A 241 22.99 -8.87 17.96
C THR A 241 22.46 -7.71 17.13
N THR A 242 23.32 -7.09 16.33
CA THR A 242 22.93 -6.11 15.33
C THR A 242 22.89 -6.78 13.96
N LEU A 243 21.77 -6.64 13.26
CA LEU A 243 21.70 -6.92 11.83
C LEU A 243 21.79 -5.62 11.05
N ARG A 244 22.28 -5.72 9.83
CA ARG A 244 22.29 -4.66 8.85
C ARG A 244 21.28 -4.97 7.75
N VAL A 245 20.72 -3.92 7.19
CA VAL A 245 19.72 -3.99 6.13
C VAL A 245 20.06 -2.93 5.10
N ALA A 246 20.00 -3.25 3.82
CA ALA A 246 20.35 -2.29 2.77
C ALA A 246 19.47 -2.39 1.53
N LEU A 247 19.32 -1.24 0.88
CA LEU A 247 18.87 -1.09 -0.50
C LEU A 247 20.08 -0.77 -1.37
N VAL A 248 20.37 -1.64 -2.33
CA VAL A 248 21.56 -1.50 -3.18
C VAL A 248 21.14 -1.51 -4.64
N ALA A 249 21.47 -0.46 -5.38
CA ALA A 249 21.31 -0.44 -6.83
C ALA A 249 22.45 -1.22 -7.50
N TRP A 250 22.13 -2.01 -8.51
CA TRP A 250 23.08 -2.49 -9.51
C TRP A 250 23.17 -1.49 -10.66
N THR A 251 24.38 -1.12 -11.07
CA THR A 251 24.59 -0.18 -12.19
C THR A 251 25.28 -0.82 -13.39
N GLY A 252 25.66 -2.11 -13.28
CA GLY A 252 26.21 -2.90 -14.39
C GLY A 252 25.14 -3.31 -15.41
N THR A 253 25.41 -4.36 -16.18
CA THR A 253 24.49 -4.83 -17.23
C THR A 253 23.12 -5.20 -16.67
N LEU A 254 22.07 -4.75 -17.35
CA LEU A 254 20.68 -5.01 -17.00
C LEU A 254 20.39 -6.51 -16.95
N ASP A 255 19.74 -6.95 -15.88
CA ASP A 255 19.37 -8.35 -15.60
C ASP A 255 20.54 -9.35 -15.66
N ALA A 256 21.75 -8.85 -15.40
CA ALA A 256 22.94 -9.66 -15.12
C ALA A 256 23.72 -9.15 -13.87
N PRO A 257 23.04 -8.96 -12.72
CA PRO A 257 23.70 -8.67 -11.45
C PRO A 257 24.57 -9.85 -10.99
N THR A 258 25.64 -9.59 -10.23
CA THR A 258 26.30 -10.66 -9.49
C THR A 258 25.41 -11.15 -8.36
N ARG A 259 25.39 -12.46 -8.12
CA ARG A 259 24.58 -13.03 -7.03
C ARG A 259 25.17 -12.69 -5.67
N ASP A 260 26.48 -12.86 -5.54
CA ASP A 260 27.21 -12.37 -4.38
C ASP A 260 27.47 -10.87 -4.54
N VAL A 261 26.76 -10.09 -3.73
CA VAL A 261 26.82 -8.62 -3.71
C VAL A 261 27.88 -8.11 -2.73
N VAL A 262 28.44 -8.97 -1.88
CA VAL A 262 29.38 -8.60 -0.81
C VAL A 262 30.81 -8.84 -1.27
N ASN A 263 31.59 -7.76 -1.38
CA ASN A 263 33.00 -7.82 -1.74
C ASN A 263 33.90 -8.11 -0.54
N ASN A 264 33.60 -7.50 0.62
CA ASN A 264 34.42 -7.66 1.82
C ASN A 264 33.59 -7.59 3.09
N TRP A 265 33.31 -8.76 3.64
CA TRP A 265 32.58 -8.94 4.90
C TRP A 265 33.21 -8.29 6.13
N ALA A 266 34.51 -7.98 6.10
CA ALA A 266 35.19 -7.31 7.20
C ALA A 266 35.18 -5.78 7.08
N SER A 267 34.72 -5.23 5.94
CA SER A 267 34.67 -3.78 5.73
C SER A 267 33.59 -3.14 6.61
N THR A 268 33.95 -2.02 7.26
CA THR A 268 32.99 -1.13 7.93
C THR A 268 32.53 0.03 7.04
N SER A 269 33.11 0.15 5.83
CA SER A 269 32.69 1.12 4.82
C SER A 269 31.68 0.48 3.87
N TYR A 270 30.40 0.77 4.09
CA TYR A 270 29.26 0.22 3.35
C TYR A 270 29.04 0.90 1.99
N THR A 271 30.10 1.02 1.19
CA THR A 271 30.10 1.65 -0.13
C THR A 271 30.52 0.63 -1.21
N ALA A 272 30.33 1.02 -2.47
CA ALA A 272 30.82 0.27 -3.62
C ALA A 272 32.36 0.12 -3.58
N GLY A 273 32.86 -1.05 -3.98
CA GLY A 273 34.29 -1.40 -3.97
C GLY A 273 34.87 -1.70 -2.58
N ASN A 274 34.13 -1.42 -1.51
CA ASN A 274 34.53 -1.70 -0.13
C ASN A 274 33.73 -2.90 0.40
N PHE A 275 32.66 -2.68 1.15
CA PHE A 275 31.79 -3.78 1.60
C PHE A 275 31.06 -4.42 0.41
N PHE A 276 30.51 -3.62 -0.50
CA PHE A 276 29.80 -4.10 -1.68
C PHE A 276 30.71 -4.15 -2.90
N VAL A 277 30.39 -5.02 -3.87
CA VAL A 277 31.12 -5.11 -5.15
C VAL A 277 31.11 -3.79 -5.93
N ALA A 278 32.12 -3.54 -6.76
CA ALA A 278 32.34 -2.24 -7.40
C ALA A 278 31.18 -1.77 -8.32
N SER A 279 30.45 -2.69 -8.95
CA SER A 279 29.32 -2.38 -9.86
C SER A 279 27.98 -2.15 -9.15
N THR A 280 28.02 -1.86 -7.84
CA THR A 280 26.85 -1.51 -7.04
C THR A 280 26.86 -0.04 -6.64
N LEU A 281 25.70 0.45 -6.19
CA LEU A 281 25.52 1.74 -5.56
C LEU A 281 24.60 1.53 -4.34
N PRO A 282 25.17 1.38 -3.13
CA PRO A 282 24.39 1.29 -1.90
C PRO A 282 23.64 2.61 -1.69
N ILE A 283 22.32 2.56 -1.77
CA ILE A 283 21.48 3.76 -1.71
C ILE A 283 21.10 4.04 -0.25
N ALA A 284 20.86 2.96 0.50
CA ALA A 284 20.46 3.02 1.90
C ALA A 284 21.10 1.85 2.64
N VAL A 285 21.73 2.12 3.80
CA VAL A 285 22.32 1.10 4.66
C VAL A 285 21.96 1.42 6.10
N GLY A 286 21.30 0.47 6.75
CA GLY A 286 20.77 0.60 8.08
C GLY A 286 21.30 -0.42 9.07
N ALA A 287 21.07 -0.14 10.35
CA ALA A 287 21.33 -1.06 11.45
C ALA A 287 20.06 -1.25 12.28
N VAL A 288 19.86 -2.47 12.76
CA VAL A 288 18.80 -2.83 13.68
C VAL A 288 19.37 -3.71 14.79
N ALA A 289 19.26 -3.24 16.03
CA ALA A 289 19.58 -4.05 17.20
C ALA A 289 18.42 -5.02 17.47
N LEU A 290 18.74 -6.30 17.60
CA LEU A 290 17.79 -7.36 17.91
C LEU A 290 18.01 -7.86 19.34
N SER A 291 16.90 -8.11 20.03
CA SER A 291 16.90 -8.94 21.22
C SER A 291 16.89 -10.42 20.82
N ALA A 292 17.53 -11.26 21.63
CA ALA A 292 17.59 -12.70 21.37
C ALA A 292 16.18 -13.30 21.26
N ASN A 293 15.95 -14.08 20.20
CA ASN A 293 14.71 -14.80 19.93
C ASN A 293 13.45 -13.92 19.77
N THR A 294 13.62 -12.62 19.58
CA THR A 294 12.49 -11.71 19.37
C THR A 294 12.36 -11.36 17.90
N TRP A 295 11.14 -11.50 17.37
CA TRP A 295 10.80 -10.97 16.06
C TRP A 295 10.67 -9.45 16.14
N THR A 296 11.44 -8.75 15.32
CA THR A 296 11.53 -7.30 15.29
C THR A 296 11.17 -6.79 13.90
N ASP A 297 10.19 -5.89 13.83
CA ASP A 297 9.93 -5.09 12.64
C ASP A 297 11.07 -4.07 12.47
N VAL A 298 11.75 -4.10 11.32
CA VAL A 298 12.79 -3.13 11.02
C VAL A 298 12.12 -1.79 10.66
N PRO A 299 12.39 -0.71 11.41
CA PRO A 299 11.78 0.58 11.12
C PRO A 299 12.40 1.19 9.86
N VAL A 300 11.60 1.90 9.06
CA VAL A 300 12.06 2.58 7.83
C VAL A 300 13.17 3.57 8.15
N SER A 301 13.08 4.25 9.30
CA SER A 301 14.10 5.18 9.78
C SER A 301 15.48 4.54 9.96
N SER A 302 15.55 3.23 10.18
CA SER A 302 16.83 2.53 10.26
C SER A 302 17.49 2.34 8.91
N VAL A 303 16.74 2.19 7.81
CA VAL A 303 17.27 1.76 6.50
C VAL A 303 17.20 2.88 5.48
N SER A 304 16.06 3.55 5.37
CA SER A 304 15.76 4.60 4.39
C SER A 304 14.93 5.71 5.04
N PRO A 305 15.48 6.48 6.02
CA PRO A 305 14.70 7.51 6.73
C PRO A 305 14.05 8.51 5.76
N GLY A 306 12.72 8.59 5.82
CA GLY A 306 11.93 9.44 4.90
C GLY A 306 11.89 8.96 3.45
N GLY A 307 12.20 7.69 3.19
CA GLY A 307 12.33 7.11 1.85
C GLY A 307 13.62 7.53 1.15
N VAL A 308 14.27 6.61 0.44
CA VAL A 308 15.50 6.92 -0.29
C VAL A 308 15.22 7.08 -1.78
N VAL A 309 15.79 8.11 -2.40
CA VAL A 309 15.63 8.33 -3.85
C VAL A 309 16.41 7.29 -4.62
N VAL A 310 15.71 6.52 -5.44
CA VAL A 310 16.33 5.51 -6.30
C VAL A 310 17.05 6.20 -7.47
N PRO A 311 18.34 5.89 -7.73
CA PRO A 311 19.12 6.56 -8.76
C PRO A 311 18.65 6.17 -10.17
N SER A 312 18.74 7.11 -11.11
CA SER A 312 18.37 6.90 -12.52
C SER A 312 19.23 5.84 -13.24
N THR A 313 20.39 5.51 -12.68
CA THR A 313 21.33 4.50 -13.18
C THR A 313 21.03 3.08 -12.70
N MET A 314 20.06 2.88 -11.81
CA MET A 314 19.76 1.55 -11.24
C MET A 314 19.16 0.61 -12.28
N ASN A 315 19.89 -0.42 -12.70
CA ASN A 315 19.41 -1.46 -13.62
C ASN A 315 18.72 -2.62 -12.89
N ASN A 316 19.20 -3.01 -11.71
CA ASN A 316 18.57 -3.98 -10.81
C ASN A 316 18.63 -3.47 -9.37
N LEU A 317 17.83 -4.05 -8.48
CA LEU A 317 17.82 -3.67 -7.05
C LEU A 317 18.08 -4.90 -6.18
N TYR A 318 18.93 -4.76 -5.17
CA TYR A 318 19.08 -5.76 -4.12
C TYR A 318 18.39 -5.29 -2.83
N LEU A 319 17.66 -6.21 -2.21
CA LEU A 319 17.19 -6.13 -0.84
C LEU A 319 18.13 -7.01 0.00
N VAL A 320 19.00 -6.42 0.82
CA VAL A 320 20.09 -7.14 1.48
C VAL A 320 19.92 -7.10 2.99
N VAL A 321 20.13 -8.24 3.67
CA VAL A 321 20.16 -8.34 5.13
C VAL A 321 21.36 -9.18 5.54
N TRP A 322 22.11 -8.75 6.55
CA TRP A 322 23.26 -9.52 7.05
C TRP A 322 23.58 -9.26 8.52
N SER A 323 24.35 -10.15 9.13
CA SER A 323 24.88 -9.97 10.49
C SER A 323 26.04 -8.98 10.51
N ASP A 324 25.96 -7.96 11.38
CA ASP A 324 27.00 -6.93 11.51
C ASP A 324 28.35 -7.52 12.02
N SER A 325 28.25 -8.48 12.93
CA SER A 325 29.38 -9.21 13.51
C SER A 325 29.36 -10.68 13.10
N THR A 326 30.50 -11.35 13.24
CA THR A 326 30.58 -12.80 13.02
C THR A 326 29.68 -13.53 14.02
N LEU A 327 28.96 -14.54 13.54
CA LEU A 327 28.09 -15.38 14.35
C LEU A 327 28.79 -16.72 14.61
N ALA A 328 28.70 -17.21 15.84
CA ALA A 328 29.20 -18.52 16.24
C ALA A 328 28.39 -19.66 15.61
N GLN A 329 28.89 -20.90 15.75
CA GLN A 329 28.19 -22.08 15.28
C GLN A 329 26.79 -22.21 15.89
N ASN A 330 25.84 -22.62 15.07
CA ASN A 330 24.42 -22.85 15.37
C ASN A 330 23.59 -21.59 15.68
N VAL A 331 24.17 -20.38 15.54
CA VAL A 331 23.36 -19.16 15.58
C VAL A 331 22.45 -19.11 14.34
N THR A 332 21.20 -18.70 14.54
CA THR A 332 20.20 -18.61 13.47
C THR A 332 19.83 -17.16 13.20
N LEU A 333 19.66 -16.83 11.92
CA LEU A 333 19.07 -15.59 11.42
C LEU A 333 17.78 -15.97 10.70
N ASP A 334 16.66 -15.44 11.16
CA ASP A 334 15.34 -15.69 10.59
C ASP A 334 14.78 -14.41 9.97
N ALA A 335 14.07 -14.55 8.86
CA ALA A 335 13.42 -13.44 8.15
C ALA A 335 12.02 -13.83 7.66
N SER A 336 11.10 -12.86 7.69
CA SER A 336 9.77 -12.95 7.10
C SER A 336 9.23 -11.55 6.80
N LEU A 337 8.06 -11.46 6.17
CA LEU A 337 7.35 -10.23 5.87
C LEU A 337 8.26 -9.17 5.24
N LEU A 338 8.99 -9.55 4.18
CA LEU A 338 9.83 -8.62 3.44
C LEU A 338 8.95 -7.56 2.77
N ARG A 339 8.98 -6.33 3.27
CA ARG A 339 8.18 -5.22 2.71
C ARG A 339 9.10 -4.23 2.01
N ALA A 340 8.95 -4.07 0.71
CA ALA A 340 9.63 -3.05 -0.06
C ALA A 340 8.64 -2.38 -1.03
N GLY A 341 8.67 -1.05 -1.13
CA GLY A 341 7.67 -0.34 -1.92
C GLY A 341 7.94 1.15 -2.03
N LYS A 342 7.17 1.82 -2.89
CA LYS A 342 7.32 3.24 -3.21
C LYS A 342 6.83 4.12 -2.07
N GLY A 343 7.54 5.20 -1.80
CA GLY A 343 7.15 6.22 -0.81
C GLY A 343 8.10 6.29 0.37
N THR A 344 7.59 6.79 1.50
CA THR A 344 8.34 7.04 2.75
C THR A 344 7.89 6.17 3.91
N GLU A 345 6.74 5.52 3.77
CA GLU A 345 6.09 4.72 4.81
C GLU A 345 6.23 3.22 4.53
N ILE A 346 6.19 2.40 5.59
CA ILE A 346 6.21 0.93 5.46
C ILE A 346 5.00 0.50 4.61
N PRO A 347 5.21 -0.23 3.49
CA PRO A 347 4.11 -0.78 2.72
C PRO A 347 3.31 -1.75 3.60
N LEU A 348 1.98 -1.67 3.51
CA LEU A 348 1.13 -2.68 4.14
C LEU A 348 1.50 -4.05 3.57
N TRP A 349 1.72 -5.01 4.47
CA TRP A 349 1.88 -6.39 4.05
C TRP A 349 0.54 -7.09 4.15
N THR A 350 0.11 -7.61 3.01
CA THR A 350 -1.03 -8.52 2.91
C THR A 350 -0.48 -9.89 2.53
N PRO A 351 -0.99 -10.99 3.11
CA PRO A 351 -0.63 -12.33 2.66
C PRO A 351 -0.79 -12.43 1.14
N PRO A 352 0.27 -12.79 0.40
CA PRO A 352 0.17 -12.87 -1.05
C PRO A 352 -0.77 -14.02 -1.43
N ASP A 353 -1.55 -13.84 -2.50
CA ASP A 353 -2.33 -14.92 -3.07
C ASP A 353 -1.40 -16.08 -3.47
N PRO A 354 -1.59 -17.31 -2.94
CA PRO A 354 -0.64 -18.40 -3.12
C PRO A 354 -0.40 -18.76 -4.59
N ALA A 355 -1.44 -18.75 -5.42
CA ALA A 355 -1.31 -19.12 -6.83
C ALA A 355 -0.51 -18.06 -7.61
N THR A 356 -0.80 -16.78 -7.36
CA THR A 356 -0.10 -15.66 -7.98
C THR A 356 1.36 -15.62 -7.55
N GLU A 357 1.63 -15.83 -6.26
CA GLU A 357 3.00 -15.80 -5.73
C GLU A 357 3.83 -16.97 -6.23
N PHE A 358 3.22 -18.15 -6.38
CA PHE A 358 3.88 -19.32 -6.97
C PHE A 358 4.24 -19.06 -8.43
N ALA A 359 3.33 -18.52 -9.24
CA ALA A 359 3.63 -18.15 -10.62
C ALA A 359 4.75 -17.09 -10.73
N LYS A 360 4.80 -16.12 -9.80
CA LYS A 360 5.92 -15.16 -9.74
C LYS A 360 7.25 -15.83 -9.47
N CYS A 361 7.30 -16.87 -8.62
CA CYS A 361 8.51 -17.65 -8.36
C CYS A 361 8.89 -18.51 -9.58
N GLU A 362 7.91 -19.19 -10.20
CA GLU A 362 8.09 -20.04 -11.37
C GLU A 362 8.65 -19.31 -12.59
N ARG A 363 8.41 -18.00 -12.71
CA ARG A 363 9.07 -17.15 -13.73
C ARG A 363 10.61 -17.24 -13.68
N TYR A 364 11.20 -17.56 -12.53
CA TYR A 364 12.65 -17.60 -12.36
C TYR A 364 13.18 -19.01 -12.13
N PHE A 365 12.51 -19.80 -11.29
CA PHE A 365 12.90 -21.18 -11.02
C PHE A 365 11.67 -22.06 -10.97
N GLU A 366 11.72 -23.21 -11.64
CA GLU A 366 10.62 -24.18 -11.58
C GLU A 366 11.19 -25.58 -11.65
N VAL A 367 10.61 -26.44 -10.83
CA VAL A 367 10.79 -27.89 -10.92
C VAL A 367 9.52 -28.52 -11.45
N GLY A 368 9.70 -29.58 -12.23
CA GLY A 368 8.58 -30.35 -12.73
C GLY A 368 9.00 -31.77 -13.08
N THR A 369 8.04 -32.51 -13.59
CA THR A 369 8.23 -33.90 -14.00
C THR A 369 7.61 -34.06 -15.38
N VAL A 370 8.30 -34.75 -16.27
CA VAL A 370 7.71 -35.26 -17.52
C VAL A 370 7.71 -36.77 -17.45
N ARG A 371 6.62 -37.38 -17.93
CA ARG A 371 6.55 -38.83 -18.09
C ARG A 371 6.94 -39.18 -19.51
N GLU A 372 7.92 -40.04 -19.64
CA GLU A 372 8.35 -40.58 -20.92
C GLU A 372 7.97 -42.05 -21.00
N ASP A 373 7.14 -42.39 -21.97
CA ASP A 373 6.83 -43.77 -22.35
C ASP A 373 7.21 -43.93 -23.82
N GLY A 374 8.05 -44.91 -24.14
CA GLY A 374 8.59 -45.07 -25.48
C GLY A 374 9.03 -46.49 -25.82
N TYR A 375 9.03 -46.77 -27.13
CA TYR A 375 9.59 -47.98 -27.73
C TYR A 375 10.48 -47.54 -28.91
N GLY A 376 11.75 -47.97 -28.92
CA GLY A 376 12.67 -47.59 -29.98
C GLY A 376 13.82 -48.57 -30.15
N GLN A 377 14.44 -48.51 -31.33
CA GLN A 377 15.64 -49.28 -31.68
C GLN A 377 16.88 -48.42 -31.45
N GLY A 378 18.00 -49.01 -31.05
CA GLY A 378 19.24 -48.23 -30.88
C GLY A 378 19.68 -47.54 -32.18
N GLY A 379 20.22 -46.32 -32.01
CA GLY A 379 20.45 -45.36 -33.09
C GLY A 379 19.27 -44.41 -33.35
N GLN A 380 18.07 -44.66 -32.80
CA GLN A 380 16.96 -43.70 -32.88
C GLN A 380 17.10 -42.58 -31.85
N THR A 381 16.58 -41.41 -32.24
CA THR A 381 16.48 -40.22 -31.39
C THR A 381 15.04 -40.01 -30.97
N MET A 382 14.83 -39.77 -29.69
CA MET A 382 13.54 -39.44 -29.10
C MET A 382 13.58 -38.03 -28.53
N VAL A 383 12.46 -37.32 -28.66
CA VAL A 383 12.33 -35.92 -28.25
C VAL A 383 11.13 -35.79 -27.34
N THR A 384 11.37 -35.28 -26.14
CA THR A 384 10.33 -34.96 -25.16
C THR A 384 10.29 -33.45 -24.95
N SER A 385 9.08 -32.89 -25.00
CA SER A 385 8.86 -31.47 -24.72
C SER A 385 8.41 -31.28 -23.28
N CYS A 386 9.10 -30.42 -22.55
CA CYS A 386 8.67 -29.91 -21.25
C CYS A 386 8.15 -28.49 -21.44
N ARG A 387 6.92 -28.22 -20.99
CA ARG A 387 6.36 -26.86 -20.96
C ARG A 387 6.44 -26.33 -19.54
N TYR A 388 6.87 -25.09 -19.39
CA TYR A 388 6.86 -24.41 -18.10
C TYR A 388 5.45 -23.93 -17.79
N ARG A 389 5.07 -23.94 -16.51
CA ARG A 389 3.78 -23.39 -16.07
C ARG A 389 3.70 -21.88 -16.27
N THR A 390 4.85 -21.21 -16.13
CA THR A 390 4.99 -19.78 -16.35
C THR A 390 6.16 -19.48 -17.28
N ALA A 391 5.94 -18.57 -18.24
CA ALA A 391 6.98 -18.06 -19.12
C ALA A 391 8.14 -17.47 -18.30
N LYS A 392 9.36 -17.95 -18.57
CA LYS A 392 10.56 -17.54 -17.86
C LYS A 392 10.93 -16.09 -18.16
N ARG A 393 11.73 -15.48 -17.29
CA ARG A 393 12.23 -14.11 -17.57
C ARG A 393 13.18 -14.03 -18.76
N ALA A 394 13.94 -15.09 -18.99
CA ALA A 394 14.94 -15.25 -20.04
C ALA A 394 15.05 -16.75 -20.36
N ASN A 395 15.77 -17.13 -21.42
CA ASN A 395 16.00 -18.55 -21.72
C ASN A 395 16.66 -19.22 -20.51
N PRO A 396 16.00 -20.21 -19.88
CA PRO A 396 16.51 -20.82 -18.67
C PRO A 396 17.63 -21.82 -18.98
N THR A 397 18.51 -22.04 -18.01
CA THR A 397 19.28 -23.29 -17.94
C THR A 397 18.35 -24.39 -17.46
N VAL A 398 18.39 -25.56 -18.11
CA VAL A 398 17.55 -26.70 -17.78
C VAL A 398 18.40 -27.91 -17.48
N ALA A 399 18.07 -28.62 -16.41
CA ALA A 399 18.71 -29.88 -16.05
C ALA A 399 17.66 -30.94 -15.75
N PHE A 400 17.93 -32.17 -16.17
CA PHE A 400 17.11 -33.34 -15.87
C PHE A 400 17.84 -34.23 -14.86
N GLN A 401 17.13 -34.64 -13.82
CA GLN A 401 17.62 -35.49 -12.73
C GLN A 401 16.81 -36.81 -12.82
N ASN A 402 17.48 -37.95 -13.00
CA ASN A 402 16.89 -39.29 -13.29
C ASN A 402 16.55 -39.61 -14.75
N THR A 403 17.41 -39.28 -15.72
CA THR A 403 17.27 -39.88 -17.06
C THR A 403 17.56 -41.38 -17.00
N ILE A 404 16.69 -42.20 -17.61
CA ILE A 404 16.83 -43.66 -17.73
C ILE A 404 18.21 -44.00 -18.28
N SER A 405 19.11 -44.53 -17.45
CA SER A 405 20.54 -44.65 -17.78
C SER A 405 20.92 -45.91 -18.55
N THR A 406 20.04 -46.91 -18.60
CA THR A 406 20.29 -48.17 -19.30
C THR A 406 19.88 -48.07 -20.77
N GLY A 407 20.85 -48.11 -21.68
CA GLY A 407 20.59 -48.14 -23.13
C GLY A 407 20.53 -46.79 -23.82
N LEU A 408 21.12 -45.72 -23.25
CA LEU A 408 21.30 -44.43 -23.92
C LEU A 408 22.75 -44.23 -24.38
N SER A 409 22.94 -43.58 -25.53
CA SER A 409 24.24 -43.15 -26.06
C SER A 409 24.45 -41.63 -25.95
N ALA A 410 23.38 -40.84 -25.85
CA ALA A 410 23.42 -39.40 -25.60
C ALA A 410 22.14 -38.90 -24.92
N ASN A 411 22.27 -37.81 -24.15
CA ASN A 411 21.16 -37.05 -23.58
C ASN A 411 21.50 -35.56 -23.68
N THR A 412 20.78 -34.86 -24.55
CA THR A 412 20.96 -33.42 -24.79
C THR A 412 19.73 -32.68 -24.33
N VAL A 413 19.92 -31.64 -23.53
CA VAL A 413 18.83 -30.80 -23.03
C VAL A 413 18.98 -29.41 -23.64
N ASN A 414 17.96 -28.99 -24.38
CA ASN A 414 17.93 -27.69 -25.04
C ASN A 414 16.80 -26.84 -24.44
N SER A 415 17.13 -25.64 -23.98
CA SER A 415 16.13 -24.61 -23.76
C SER A 415 15.49 -24.26 -25.11
N ASN A 416 14.16 -24.30 -25.22
CA ASN A 416 13.43 -23.97 -26.44
C ASN A 416 12.63 -22.69 -26.21
N GLY A 417 13.36 -21.59 -26.01
CA GLY A 417 12.81 -20.31 -25.61
C GLY A 417 12.47 -20.23 -24.12
N ILE A 418 11.56 -19.31 -23.79
CA ILE A 418 11.16 -19.00 -22.41
C ILE A 418 9.96 -19.81 -21.91
N ASP A 419 9.30 -20.58 -22.78
CA ASP A 419 8.06 -21.29 -22.44
C ASP A 419 8.23 -22.82 -22.37
N SER A 420 9.34 -23.32 -22.90
CA SER A 420 9.57 -24.76 -22.98
C SER A 420 11.03 -25.16 -23.05
N CYS A 421 11.27 -26.46 -22.87
CA CYS A 421 12.51 -27.14 -23.16
C CYS A 421 12.25 -28.41 -23.97
N LEU A 422 13.31 -28.89 -24.61
CA LEU A 422 13.35 -30.16 -25.30
C LEU A 422 14.44 -31.02 -24.66
N GLN A 423 14.07 -32.23 -24.27
CA GLN A 423 15.02 -33.29 -23.96
C GLN A 423 15.14 -34.19 -25.18
N VAL A 424 16.37 -34.42 -25.62
CA VAL A 424 16.69 -35.26 -26.77
C VAL A 424 17.53 -36.44 -26.28
N LEU A 425 16.96 -37.64 -26.39
CA LEU A 425 17.59 -38.89 -25.96
C LEU A 425 17.96 -39.73 -27.19
N THR A 426 19.18 -40.25 -27.23
CA THR A 426 19.60 -41.18 -28.29
C THR A 426 19.77 -42.57 -27.69
N LEU A 427 19.08 -43.55 -28.26
CA LEU A 427 19.12 -44.94 -27.82
C LEU A 427 20.43 -45.62 -28.28
N SER A 428 20.95 -46.52 -27.47
CA SER A 428 22.16 -47.32 -27.72
C SER A 428 21.81 -48.79 -28.01
N GLY A 429 22.67 -49.49 -28.76
CA GLY A 429 22.56 -50.93 -29.04
C GLY A 429 21.83 -51.30 -30.34
N ALA A 430 21.71 -52.59 -30.61
CA ALA A 430 21.00 -53.13 -31.80
C ALA A 430 19.59 -53.66 -31.48
N VAL A 431 19.19 -53.60 -30.21
CA VAL A 431 17.98 -54.24 -29.66
C VAL A 431 16.90 -53.19 -29.43
N PHE A 432 15.64 -53.61 -29.46
CA PHE A 432 14.51 -52.78 -29.08
C PHE A 432 14.47 -52.57 -27.57
N LEU A 433 14.33 -51.32 -27.15
CA LEU A 433 14.24 -50.92 -25.74
C LEU A 433 12.83 -50.37 -25.48
N THR A 434 12.20 -50.88 -24.43
CA THR A 434 11.01 -50.27 -23.83
C THR A 434 11.47 -49.49 -22.63
N PHE A 435 11.04 -48.25 -22.51
CA PHE A 435 11.35 -47.42 -21.36
C PHE A 435 10.10 -46.68 -20.90
N SER A 436 9.91 -46.66 -19.59
CA SER A 436 8.85 -45.92 -18.91
C SER A 436 9.46 -45.31 -17.66
N GLY A 437 9.38 -44.00 -17.53
CA GLY A 437 9.99 -43.28 -16.42
C GLY A 437 9.45 -41.87 -16.26
N ALA A 438 9.52 -41.38 -15.02
CA ALA A 438 9.27 -39.99 -14.70
C ALA A 438 10.63 -39.29 -14.61
N ASN A 439 10.92 -38.39 -15.55
CA ASN A 439 12.13 -37.58 -15.50
C ASN A 439 11.79 -36.28 -14.77
N ASN A 440 12.46 -36.03 -13.66
CA ASN A 440 12.38 -34.74 -12.98
C ASN A 440 13.27 -33.74 -13.70
N TRP A 441 12.78 -32.52 -13.84
CA TRP A 441 13.53 -31.44 -14.44
C TRP A 441 13.48 -30.21 -13.54
N GLN A 442 14.50 -29.40 -13.67
CA GLN A 442 14.59 -28.07 -13.08
C GLN A 442 14.98 -27.07 -14.16
N SER A 443 14.36 -25.90 -14.11
CA SER A 443 14.68 -24.76 -14.95
C SER A 443 15.10 -23.59 -14.06
N SER A 444 16.20 -22.92 -14.41
CA SER A 444 16.61 -21.68 -13.75
C SER A 444 16.88 -20.61 -14.80
N ALA A 445 16.08 -19.56 -14.72
CA ALA A 445 16.32 -18.25 -15.30
C ALA A 445 16.46 -17.24 -14.16
N GLU A 446 17.09 -17.59 -13.04
CA GLU A 446 17.39 -16.60 -11.99
C GLU A 446 18.52 -15.67 -12.42
N LEU A 447 18.62 -14.52 -11.76
CA LEU A 447 19.56 -13.45 -12.10
C LEU A 447 21.02 -13.83 -11.85
#